data_AF-A0A429SQA0-F1
#
_entry.id   AF-A0A429SQA0-F1
#
_cell.length_a   1.000
_cell.length_b   1.000
_cell.length_c   1.000
_cell.angle_alpha   90.00
_cell.angle_beta   90.00
_cell.angle_gamma   90.00
#
_symmetry.space_group_name_H-M   'P 1'
#
loop_
_entity.id
_entity.type
_entity.pdbx_description
1 polymer ?
#
loop_
_entity_poly.entity_id
_entity_poly.type
_entity_poly.pdbx_seq_one_letter_code
_entity_poly.pdbx_strand_id
1 'polypeptide(L)' 'MVHPQDAPALRPADSPGVHHGCCGPLGTGGPDMACPCGARVATLAADCMGPHELHLHPLRTYPAAPA' A
#
# COMPACT_ATOMS: atom_id res chain seq x y z
N MET A 1 7.17 7.21 0.82
CA MET A 1 5.73 7.21 0.48
C MET A 1 5.64 7.58 -1.00
N VAL A 2 4.68 7.02 -1.72
CA VAL A 2 4.48 7.26 -3.17
C VAL A 2 2.98 7.38 -3.46
N HIS A 3 2.61 8.03 -4.56
CA HIS A 3 1.21 8.06 -4.96
C HIS A 3 0.80 6.66 -5.49
N PRO A 4 -0.43 6.17 -5.23
CA PRO A 4 -0.83 4.83 -5.67
C PRO A 4 -0.75 4.60 -7.18
N GLN A 5 -0.89 5.66 -7.97
CA GLN A 5 -0.75 5.59 -9.44
C GLN A 5 0.69 5.38 -9.91
N ASP A 6 1.70 5.63 -9.05
CA ASP A 6 3.11 5.36 -9.37
C ASP A 6 3.46 3.87 -9.27
N ALA A 7 2.58 3.07 -8.64
CA ALA A 7 2.75 1.63 -8.46
C ALA A 7 1.51 0.83 -8.92
N PRO A 8 1.08 0.96 -10.18
CA PRO A 8 -0.21 0.43 -10.66
C PRO A 8 -0.27 -1.11 -10.70
N ALA A 9 0.87 -1.78 -10.57
CA ALA A 9 0.95 -3.24 -10.49
C ALA A 9 0.55 -3.81 -9.12
N LEU A 10 0.54 -2.98 -8.07
CA LEU A 10 0.12 -3.41 -6.74
C LEU A 10 -1.40 -3.54 -6.67
N ARG A 11 -1.86 -4.59 -6.00
CA ARG A 11 -3.29 -4.91 -5.85
C ARG A 11 -3.64 -5.10 -4.38
N PRO A 12 -4.89 -4.82 -3.98
CA PRO A 12 -5.36 -5.18 -2.64
C PRO A 12 -5.16 -6.67 -2.37
N ALA A 13 -4.66 -7.00 -1.18
CA ALA A 13 -4.49 -8.38 -0.73
C ALA A 13 -5.81 -8.96 -0.20
N ASP A 14 -6.09 -10.23 -0.47
CA ASP A 14 -7.38 -10.88 -0.22
C ASP A 14 -7.72 -11.13 1.28
N SER A 15 -7.03 -10.53 2.26
CA SER A 15 -7.31 -10.81 3.69
C SER A 15 -7.48 -9.57 4.58
N PRO A 16 -8.35 -9.63 5.61
CA PRO A 16 -8.82 -8.50 6.39
C PRO A 16 -7.81 -8.14 7.50
N GLY A 17 -6.72 -7.48 7.12
CA GLY A 17 -5.88 -6.73 8.07
C GLY A 17 -6.23 -5.24 8.12
N VAL A 18 -7.22 -4.83 7.32
CA VAL A 18 -7.35 -3.45 6.92
C VAL A 18 -8.31 -2.74 7.85
N HIS A 19 -7.77 -1.82 8.64
CA HIS A 19 -8.56 -0.78 9.29
C HIS A 19 -9.21 0.08 8.19
N HIS A 20 -10.35 -0.38 7.66
CA HIS A 20 -11.21 0.38 6.78
C HIS A 20 -12.09 1.30 7.63
N GLY A 21 -11.81 2.59 7.57
CA GLY A 21 -12.75 3.61 8.02
C GLY A 21 -13.92 3.77 7.03
N CYS A 22 -14.82 4.69 7.33
CA CYS A 22 -15.99 4.99 6.51
C CYS A 22 -15.65 5.31 5.04
N CYS A 23 -14.45 5.86 4.77
CA CYS A 23 -14.06 6.33 3.45
C CYS A 23 -12.87 5.59 2.82
N GLY A 24 -12.37 4.53 3.45
CA GLY A 24 -11.19 3.79 2.97
C GLY A 24 -10.23 3.40 4.08
N PRO A 25 -9.07 2.82 3.73
CA PRO A 25 -8.07 2.38 4.70
C PRO A 25 -7.39 3.58 5.38
N LEU A 26 -7.28 3.52 6.71
CA LEU A 26 -6.55 4.51 7.54
C LEU A 26 -5.02 4.44 7.37
N GLY A 27 -4.50 3.39 6.74
CA GLY A 27 -3.05 3.17 6.59
C GLY A 27 -2.34 2.62 7.83
N THR A 28 -3.07 2.25 8.88
CA THR A 28 -2.51 1.76 10.16
C THR A 28 -2.62 0.24 10.34
N GLY A 29 -3.32 -0.46 9.44
CA GLY A 29 -3.57 -1.92 9.51
C GLY A 29 -2.41 -2.80 9.06
N GLY A 30 -1.28 -2.19 8.70
CA GLY A 30 -0.15 -2.87 8.07
C GLY A 30 -0.41 -3.20 6.60
N PRO A 31 0.48 -3.99 5.97
CA PRO A 31 0.48 -4.16 4.52
C PRO A 31 -0.78 -4.82 3.97
N ASP A 32 -1.48 -4.09 3.12
CA ASP A 32 -2.73 -4.46 2.45
C ASP A 32 -2.60 -4.43 0.92
N MET A 33 -1.47 -3.96 0.39
CA MET A 33 -1.17 -3.92 -1.04
C MET A 33 -0.05 -4.92 -1.37
N ALA A 34 -0.32 -5.77 -2.35
CA ALA A 34 0.51 -6.89 -2.76
C ALA A 34 0.95 -6.80 -4.23
N CYS A 35 2.14 -7.33 -4.50
CA CYS A 35 2.61 -7.58 -5.85
C CYS A 35 1.77 -8.66 -6.54
N PRO A 36 1.83 -8.77 -7.89
CA PRO A 36 1.18 -9.87 -8.62
C PRO A 36 1.58 -11.28 -8.17
N CYS A 37 2.75 -11.43 -7.53
CA CYS A 37 3.21 -12.68 -6.93
C CYS A 37 2.59 -12.98 -5.53
N GLY A 38 1.72 -12.12 -5.02
CA GLY A 38 1.06 -12.25 -3.71
C GLY A 38 1.86 -11.70 -2.52
N ALA A 39 3.11 -11.27 -2.72
CA ALA A 39 3.91 -10.66 -1.66
C ALA A 39 3.34 -9.28 -1.26
N ARG A 40 3.00 -9.10 0.01
CA ARG A 40 2.55 -7.82 0.57
C ARG A 40 3.73 -6.88 0.78
N VAL A 41 3.68 -5.71 0.15
CA VAL A 41 4.83 -4.80 0.07
C VAL A 41 4.48 -3.35 0.39
N ALA A 42 3.21 -3.00 0.55
CA ALA A 42 2.82 -1.64 0.89
C ALA A 42 1.53 -1.62 1.71
N THR A 43 1.31 -0.49 2.39
CA THR A 43 0.07 -0.15 3.09
C THR A 43 -0.59 1.04 2.39
N LEU A 44 -1.87 0.97 2.07
CA LEU A 44 -2.64 2.06 1.49
C LEU A 44 -3.24 2.95 2.59
N ALA A 45 -2.97 4.25 2.51
CA ALA A 45 -3.70 5.28 3.26
C ALA A 45 -4.60 6.01 2.28
N ALA A 46 -5.92 5.95 2.49
CA ALA A 46 -6.91 6.51 1.58
C ALA A 46 -8.23 6.81 2.32
N ASP A 47 -8.15 7.31 3.55
CA ASP A 47 -9.33 7.79 4.27
C ASP A 47 -9.76 9.20 3.77
N CYS A 48 -10.85 9.73 4.32
CA CYS A 48 -11.36 11.05 3.93
C CYS A 48 -10.62 12.24 4.55
N MET A 49 -9.68 11.99 5.47
CA MET A 49 -9.00 13.03 6.25
C MET A 49 -7.53 13.19 5.86
N GLY A 50 -6.96 12.22 5.15
CA GLY A 50 -5.55 12.17 4.76
C GLY A 50 -5.33 12.08 3.25
N PRO A 51 -4.05 12.16 2.84
CA PRO A 51 -3.67 12.00 1.45
C PRO A 51 -3.83 10.56 0.97
N HIS A 52 -4.03 10.40 -0.34
CA HIS A 52 -4.16 9.09 -0.99
C HIS A 52 -2.75 8.57 -1.33
N GLU A 53 -2.18 7.73 -0.46
CA GLU A 53 -0.76 7.37 -0.49
C GLU A 53 -0.49 5.88 -0.25
N LEU A 54 0.59 5.38 -0.85
CA LEU A 54 1.19 4.08 -0.53
C LEU A 54 2.41 4.25 0.38
N HIS A 55 2.34 3.60 1.53
CA HIS A 55 3.45 3.43 2.44
C HIS A 55 4.16 2.10 2.12
N LEU A 56 5.24 2.20 1.33
CA LEU A 56 6.07 1.05 0.97
C LEU A 56 6.74 0.43 2.21
N HIS A 57 6.75 -0.90 2.28
CA HIS A 57 7.35 -1.64 3.37
C HIS A 57 8.89 -1.56 3.26
N PRO A 58 9.60 -1.03 4.27
CA PRO A 58 11.01 -0.65 4.14
C PRO A 58 11.96 -1.84 3.94
N LEU A 59 11.58 -3.05 4.39
CA LEU A 59 12.38 -4.27 4.24
C LEU A 59 11.99 -5.14 3.03
N ARG A 60 10.92 -4.78 2.32
CA ARG A 60 10.40 -5.56 1.18
C ARG A 60 10.42 -4.78 -0.13
N THR A 61 10.85 -3.54 -0.07
CA THR A 61 11.00 -2.64 -1.20
C THR A 61 12.40 -2.07 -1.15
N TYR A 62 13.01 -1.92 -2.33
CA TYR A 62 14.33 -1.34 -2.48
C TYR A 62 14.29 -0.37 -3.65
N PRO A 63 15.06 0.74 -3.60
CA PRO A 63 15.22 1.59 -4.76
C PRO A 63 15.91 0.76 -5.86
N ALA A 64 15.35 0.78 -7.07
CA ALA A 64 16.07 0.25 -8.22
C ALA A 64 17.33 1.10 -8.43
N ALA A 65 18.49 0.45 -8.58
CA ALA A 65 19.69 1.15 -9.01
C ALA A 65 19.47 1.71 -10.43
N PRO A 66 19.96 2.93 -10.75
CA PRO A 66 19.91 3.44 -12.11
C PRO A 66 20.68 2.49 -13.03
N ALA A 67 20.10 2.23 -14.22
CA ALA A 67 20.70 1.42 -15.26
C ALA A 67 21.91 2.11 -15.92
#